data_AF-R7SWU4-F1
#
_entry.id   AF-R7SWU4-F1
#
_cell.length_a   1.000
_cell.length_b   1.000
_cell.length_c   1.000
_cell.angle_alpha   90.00
_cell.angle_beta   90.00
_cell.angle_gamma   90.00
#
_symmetry.space_group_name_H-M   'P 1'
#
loop_
_entity.id
_entity.type
_entity.pdbx_description
1 polymer ?
#
loop_
_entity_poly.entity_id
_entity_poly.type
_entity_poly.pdbx_seq_one_letter_code
_entity_poly.pdbx_strand_id
1 'polypeptide(L)'
;MDVLPVEILQKIFQLVCIDGGLTEYSLSLTSERFRAIVRPIRFGSVAVLCATKRLLAFLSIYEQERQQSPETKFEFSRLYLTIPLITFRFKEPVNTEIPSPSSHNSPSLADNTPTEEPNLDPSSLPLIKTLLSLAAPDLHTLVLQHSATQPGRTPPNSPLLSHPFPCLRSLTLLRLTHHDWLLAAPLRAASTRPPLFPALTRLHINTPAESYSFDPAAWAPDTSSRTCASPQCLRSPRASCASSGPRTGSASRYHCQPQVMATHTRPPSAGAPRRLP
;
A
#
# COMPACT_ATOMS: atom_id res chain seq x y z
N MET A 1 34.59 -6.18 3.01
CA MET A 1 33.63 -5.06 3.20
C MET A 1 33.91 -4.33 4.53
N ASP A 2 35.11 -4.51 5.10
CA ASP A 2 35.40 -4.13 6.49
C ASP A 2 35.91 -2.71 6.68
N VAL A 3 35.88 -1.92 5.60
CA VAL A 3 36.42 -0.55 5.58
C VAL A 3 35.40 0.47 6.08
N LEU A 4 34.10 0.16 6.04
CA LEU A 4 33.05 1.10 6.47
C LEU A 4 32.57 0.81 7.91
N PRO A 5 32.49 1.84 8.76
CA PRO A 5 31.82 1.74 10.06
C PRO A 5 30.36 1.31 9.93
N VAL A 6 29.84 0.66 10.96
CA VAL A 6 28.50 0.06 10.95
C VAL A 6 27.40 1.13 10.80
N GLU A 7 27.63 2.32 11.34
CA GLU A 7 26.72 3.46 11.29
C GLU A 7 26.57 3.99 9.86
N ILE A 8 27.67 3.99 9.11
CA ILE A 8 27.68 4.41 7.69
C ILE A 8 26.91 3.38 6.85
N LEU A 9 27.14 2.08 7.09
CA LEU A 9 26.39 1.01 6.42
C LEU A 9 24.89 1.09 6.73
N GLN A 10 24.52 1.32 8.00
CA GLN A 10 23.12 1.48 8.40
C GLN A 10 22.46 2.65 7.68
N LYS A 11 23.14 3.79 7.59
CA LYS A 11 22.62 4.97 6.88
C LYS A 11 22.48 4.73 5.38
N ILE A 12 23.44 4.04 4.75
CA ILE A 12 23.33 3.63 3.35
C ILE A 12 22.12 2.72 3.18
N PHE A 13 21.95 1.71 4.03
CA PHE A 13 20.84 0.77 3.95
C PHE A 13 19.47 1.46 4.15
N GLN A 14 19.35 2.42 5.06
CA GLN A 14 18.12 3.23 5.21
C GLN A 14 17.73 3.98 3.93
N LEU A 15 18.73 4.40 3.15
CA LEU A 15 18.54 5.15 1.90
C LEU A 15 18.25 4.23 0.70
N VAL A 16 18.79 3.02 0.67
CA VAL A 16 18.55 2.08 -0.44
C VAL A 16 17.33 1.17 -0.21
N CYS A 17 16.99 0.85 1.04
CA CYS A 17 15.84 0.00 1.41
C CYS A 17 14.52 0.78 1.42
N ILE A 18 14.19 1.43 0.29
CA ILE A 18 12.96 2.23 0.14
C ILE A 18 11.90 1.53 -0.71
N ASP A 19 12.25 0.37 -1.27
CA ASP A 19 11.51 -0.39 -2.27
C ASP A 19 10.51 -1.41 -1.69
N GLY A 20 10.03 -1.17 -0.47
CA GLY A 20 9.09 -2.06 0.21
C GLY A 20 9.71 -3.35 0.77
N GLY A 21 11.04 -3.37 0.92
CA GLY A 21 11.79 -4.44 1.61
C GLY A 21 12.53 -5.42 0.69
N LEU A 22 12.48 -5.24 -0.63
CA LEU A 22 13.19 -6.12 -1.58
C LEU A 22 14.71 -5.97 -1.44
N THR A 23 15.22 -4.74 -1.46
CA THR A 23 16.66 -4.46 -1.30
C THR A 23 17.17 -4.96 0.04
N GLU A 24 16.39 -4.74 1.11
CA GLU A 24 16.74 -5.25 2.44
C GLU A 24 16.82 -6.79 2.46
N TYR A 25 15.86 -7.46 1.81
CA TYR A 25 15.81 -8.91 1.77
C TYR A 25 17.06 -9.46 1.07
N SER A 26 17.44 -8.87 -0.07
CA SER A 26 18.68 -9.20 -0.76
C SER A 26 19.91 -8.97 0.13
N LEU A 27 20.01 -7.82 0.80
CA LEU A 27 21.12 -7.54 1.72
C LEU A 27 21.22 -8.57 2.86
N SER A 28 20.08 -8.94 3.45
CA SER A 28 20.01 -9.93 4.53
C SER A 28 20.41 -11.36 4.12
N LEU A 29 20.33 -11.68 2.83
CA LEU A 29 20.79 -12.96 2.28
C LEU A 29 22.29 -12.97 1.98
N THR A 30 22.88 -11.83 1.66
CA THR A 30 24.30 -11.75 1.25
C THR A 30 25.29 -11.91 2.40
N SER A 31 24.95 -11.50 3.62
CA SER A 31 25.85 -11.55 4.77
C SER A 31 25.10 -11.54 6.09
N GLU A 32 25.56 -12.32 7.07
CA GLU A 32 25.04 -12.27 8.45
C GLU A 32 25.24 -10.88 9.09
N ARG A 33 26.38 -10.24 8.78
CA ARG A 33 26.66 -8.87 9.24
C ARG A 33 25.64 -7.89 8.66
N PHE A 34 25.30 -7.99 7.37
CA PHE A 34 24.29 -7.11 6.77
C PHE A 34 22.90 -7.40 7.29
N ARG A 35 22.57 -8.67 7.50
CA ARG A 35 21.31 -9.04 8.17
C ARG A 35 21.19 -8.37 9.54
N ALA A 36 22.25 -8.37 10.35
CA ALA A 36 22.25 -7.70 11.64
C ALA A 36 22.06 -6.17 11.53
N ILE A 37 22.69 -5.53 10.54
CA ILE A 37 22.59 -4.08 10.31
C ILE A 37 21.23 -3.66 9.76
N VAL A 38 20.64 -4.49 8.90
CA VAL A 38 19.37 -4.20 8.23
C VAL A 38 18.17 -4.50 9.14
N ARG A 39 18.29 -5.46 10.06
CA ARG A 39 17.22 -5.83 11.00
C ARG A 39 16.49 -4.65 11.66
N PRO A 40 17.16 -3.65 12.28
CA PRO A 40 16.46 -2.53 12.92
C PRO A 40 15.71 -1.62 11.95
N ILE A 41 16.07 -1.60 10.67
CA ILE A 41 15.46 -0.71 9.65
C ILE A 41 14.40 -1.42 8.81
N ARG A 42 14.12 -2.68 9.14
CA ARG A 42 13.27 -3.58 8.35
C ARG A 42 11.87 -3.09 8.06
N PHE A 43 11.31 -2.42 9.06
CA PHE A 43 9.95 -1.92 9.00
C PHE A 43 9.89 -0.42 8.62
N GLY A 44 11.04 0.18 8.29
CA GLY A 44 11.15 1.59 7.93
C GLY A 44 10.48 1.97 6.62
N SER A 45 10.38 1.04 5.66
CA SER A 45 9.66 1.23 4.40
C SER A 45 8.88 -0.02 4.04
N VAL A 46 7.57 0.00 4.30
CA VAL A 46 6.71 -1.18 4.17
C VAL A 46 5.69 -0.95 3.06
N ALA A 47 5.63 -1.86 2.10
CA ALA A 47 4.58 -1.91 1.08
C ALA A 47 3.76 -3.18 1.25
N VAL A 48 2.47 -3.03 1.57
CA VAL A 48 1.58 -4.17 1.87
C VAL A 48 0.35 -4.11 0.99
N LEU A 49 0.09 -5.24 0.32
CA LEU A 49 -1.22 -5.53 -0.26
C LEU A 49 -2.14 -5.99 0.87
N CYS A 50 -3.22 -5.27 1.13
CA CYS A 50 -4.13 -5.46 2.25
C CYS A 50 -5.08 -6.67 2.07
N ALA A 51 -4.55 -7.82 1.67
CA ALA A 51 -5.26 -9.10 1.75
C ALA A 51 -5.12 -9.68 3.16
N THR A 52 -6.19 -10.24 3.73
CA THR A 52 -6.22 -10.75 5.13
C THR A 52 -5.03 -11.65 5.46
N LYS A 53 -4.77 -12.67 4.63
CA LYS A 53 -3.66 -13.62 4.83
C LYS A 53 -2.29 -12.92 4.86
N ARG A 54 -2.07 -11.93 3.99
CA ARG A 54 -0.81 -11.19 3.92
C ARG A 54 -0.64 -10.24 5.11
N LEU A 55 -1.72 -9.56 5.51
CA LEU A 55 -1.70 -8.69 6.69
C LEU A 55 -1.43 -9.47 7.97
N LEU A 56 -2.08 -10.63 8.15
CA LEU A 56 -1.83 -11.51 9.30
C LEU A 56 -0.37 -11.98 9.33
N ALA A 57 0.13 -12.51 8.20
CA ALA A 57 1.52 -12.95 8.11
C ALA A 57 2.50 -11.82 8.44
N PHE A 58 2.25 -10.61 7.92
CA PHE A 58 3.05 -9.43 8.21
C PHE A 58 3.04 -9.07 9.70
N LEU A 59 1.85 -9.00 10.32
CA LEU A 59 1.70 -8.66 11.74
C LEU A 59 2.38 -9.70 12.63
N SER A 60 2.24 -11.00 12.33
CA SER A 60 2.92 -12.06 13.07
C SER A 60 4.45 -11.96 12.98
N ILE A 61 5.00 -11.63 11.80
CA ILE A 61 6.44 -11.41 11.64
C ILE A 61 6.90 -10.18 12.45
N TYR A 62 6.15 -9.09 12.39
CA TYR A 62 6.45 -7.87 13.14
C TYR A 62 6.46 -8.13 14.66
N GLU A 63 5.45 -8.81 15.18
CA GLU A 63 5.36 -9.17 16.60
C GLU A 63 6.50 -10.11 17.03
N GLN A 64 6.81 -11.11 16.20
CA GLN A 64 7.90 -12.03 16.47
C GLN A 64 9.26 -11.32 16.53
N GLU A 65 9.54 -10.41 15.60
CA GLU A 65 10.77 -9.60 15.59
C GLU A 65 10.85 -8.70 16.82
N ARG A 66 9.73 -8.07 17.20
CA ARG A 66 9.63 -7.26 18.40
C ARG A 66 9.92 -8.07 19.68
N GLN A 67 9.46 -9.31 19.76
CA GLN A 67 9.74 -10.19 20.90
C GLN A 67 11.20 -10.65 20.94
N GLN A 68 11.82 -10.88 19.79
CA GLN A 68 13.22 -11.33 19.70
C GLN A 68 14.23 -10.22 20.00
N SER A 69 13.84 -8.95 19.90
CA SER A 69 14.73 -7.81 20.08
C SER A 69 13.99 -6.67 20.79
N PRO A 70 13.68 -6.84 22.09
CA PRO A 70 12.90 -5.85 22.85
C PRO A 70 13.62 -4.50 23.00
N GLU A 71 14.95 -4.50 22.92
CA GLU A 71 15.78 -3.29 22.97
C GLU A 71 15.77 -2.53 21.64
N THR A 72 15.47 -3.22 20.54
CA THR A 72 15.44 -2.61 19.20
C THR A 72 14.09 -1.96 18.97
N LYS A 73 14.08 -0.63 18.91
CA LYS A 73 12.91 0.11 18.46
C LYS A 73 12.76 -0.03 16.95
N PHE A 74 11.70 -0.68 16.51
CA PHE A 74 11.31 -0.72 15.10
C PHE A 74 10.51 0.53 14.76
N GLU A 75 10.90 1.19 13.67
CA GLU A 75 10.23 2.43 13.24
C GLU A 75 9.55 2.24 11.88
N PHE A 76 8.28 2.65 11.77
CA PHE A 76 7.51 2.67 10.54
C PHE A 76 7.61 4.03 9.85
N SER A 77 8.73 4.37 9.22
CA SER A 77 8.84 5.71 8.60
C SER A 77 7.94 5.90 7.37
N ARG A 78 7.75 4.85 6.56
CA ARG A 78 7.00 4.90 5.30
C ARG A 78 6.09 3.67 5.16
N LEU A 79 4.81 3.90 4.91
CA LEU A 79 3.83 2.85 4.73
C LEU A 79 3.05 3.06 3.42
N TYR A 80 3.07 2.04 2.57
CA TYR A 80 2.35 1.99 1.30
C TYR A 80 1.30 0.88 1.39
N LEU A 81 0.03 1.25 1.51
CA LEU A 81 -1.07 0.31 1.58
C LEU A 81 -1.80 0.27 0.23
N THR A 82 -1.83 -0.92 -0.37
CA THR A 82 -2.70 -1.19 -1.52
C THR A 82 -3.89 -1.98 -1.03
N ILE A 83 -5.07 -1.37 -1.07
CA ILE A 83 -6.31 -1.98 -0.61
C ILE A 83 -6.99 -2.61 -1.85
N PRO A 84 -6.88 -3.95 -2.02
CA PRO A 84 -7.55 -4.60 -3.13
C PRO A 84 -9.05 -4.41 -2.96
N LEU A 85 -9.74 -4.12 -4.05
CA LEU A 85 -11.18 -4.28 -4.11
C LEU A 85 -11.49 -5.52 -4.90
N ILE A 86 -12.72 -5.98 -4.69
CA ILE A 86 -13.43 -6.84 -5.62
C ILE A 86 -13.29 -6.20 -7.00
N THR A 87 -12.39 -6.71 -7.83
CA THR A 87 -12.65 -6.70 -9.25
C THR A 87 -13.88 -7.59 -9.39
N PHE A 88 -14.98 -7.02 -9.85
CA PHE A 88 -15.92 -7.88 -10.54
C PHE A 88 -15.33 -8.04 -11.92
N ARG A 89 -15.17 -9.29 -12.37
CA ARG A 89 -15.41 -9.53 -13.78
C ARG A 89 -16.78 -8.93 -14.05
N PHE A 90 -16.83 -7.83 -14.81
CA PHE A 90 -17.93 -7.73 -15.75
C PHE A 90 -17.89 -9.09 -16.45
N LYS A 91 -18.88 -9.94 -16.16
CA LYS A 91 -19.22 -10.99 -17.10
C LYS A 91 -19.58 -10.16 -18.31
N GLU A 92 -18.56 -9.89 -19.13
CA GLU A 92 -18.68 -9.19 -20.39
C GLU A 92 -19.93 -9.83 -20.97
N PRO A 93 -21.01 -9.04 -21.18
CA PRO A 93 -22.25 -9.63 -21.62
C PRO A 93 -21.82 -10.47 -22.80
N VAL A 94 -21.95 -11.78 -22.67
CA VAL A 94 -21.68 -12.70 -23.77
C VAL A 94 -22.63 -12.17 -24.80
N ASN A 95 -22.10 -11.35 -25.71
CA ASN A 95 -22.86 -10.86 -26.83
C ASN A 95 -23.32 -12.16 -27.43
N THR A 96 -24.63 -12.37 -27.35
CA THR A 96 -25.29 -13.52 -27.91
C THR A 96 -25.01 -13.41 -29.40
N GLU A 97 -23.85 -13.94 -29.81
CA GLU A 97 -23.46 -13.95 -31.19
C GLU A 97 -24.51 -14.78 -31.89
N ILE A 98 -25.13 -14.10 -32.84
CA ILE A 98 -25.98 -14.67 -33.88
C ILE A 98 -25.31 -15.98 -34.35
N PRO A 99 -26.04 -17.11 -34.34
CA PRO A 99 -25.46 -18.41 -34.62
C PRO A 99 -24.84 -18.42 -36.02
N SER A 100 -23.52 -18.44 -36.09
CA SER A 100 -22.80 -18.74 -37.33
C SER A 100 -22.57 -20.25 -37.40
N PRO A 101 -23.05 -20.93 -38.45
CA PRO A 101 -22.86 -22.38 -38.60
C PRO A 101 -21.46 -22.73 -39.14
N SER A 102 -20.91 -23.84 -38.64
CA SER A 102 -19.74 -24.59 -39.16
C SER A 102 -18.36 -23.99 -38.80
N SER A 103 -17.28 -24.73 -38.50
CA SER A 103 -16.96 -26.16 -38.52
C SER A 103 -15.63 -26.39 -37.78
N HIS A 104 -15.41 -27.62 -37.29
CA HIS A 104 -14.14 -28.24 -36.84
C HIS A 104 -13.63 -28.03 -35.39
N ASN A 105 -14.11 -28.96 -34.56
CA ASN A 105 -13.57 -29.52 -33.31
C ASN A 105 -12.06 -29.34 -33.06
N SER A 106 -11.71 -28.56 -32.03
CA SER A 106 -10.47 -28.73 -31.27
C SER A 106 -10.83 -28.75 -29.77
N PRO A 107 -10.38 -29.76 -28.99
CA PRO A 107 -10.68 -29.84 -27.57
C PRO A 107 -9.84 -28.79 -26.82
N SER A 108 -10.39 -27.59 -26.66
CA SER A 108 -9.84 -26.57 -25.77
C SER A 108 -10.04 -27.05 -24.33
N LEU A 109 -8.94 -27.44 -23.68
CA LEU A 109 -8.88 -27.66 -22.24
C LEU A 109 -9.09 -26.30 -21.56
N ALA A 110 -10.35 -25.90 -21.40
CA ALA A 110 -10.73 -24.75 -20.58
C ALA A 110 -10.42 -25.11 -19.12
N ASP A 111 -9.21 -24.77 -18.69
CA ASP A 111 -8.81 -24.82 -17.29
C ASP A 111 -9.63 -23.78 -16.51
N ASN A 112 -10.80 -24.22 -16.05
CA ASN A 112 -11.72 -23.48 -15.21
C ASN A 112 -11.19 -23.41 -13.77
N THR A 113 -9.90 -23.10 -13.58
CA THR A 113 -9.42 -22.77 -12.24
C THR A 113 -10.18 -21.53 -11.79
N PRO A 114 -11.06 -21.61 -10.77
CA PRO A 114 -11.76 -20.45 -10.26
C PRO A 114 -10.68 -19.48 -9.80
N THR A 115 -10.47 -18.43 -10.58
CA THR A 115 -9.64 -17.30 -10.19
C THR A 115 -10.35 -16.70 -9.00
N GLU A 116 -9.95 -17.09 -7.78
CA GLU A 116 -10.42 -16.51 -6.53
C GLU A 116 -10.11 -15.01 -6.58
N GLU A 117 -11.06 -14.23 -7.08
CA GLU A 117 -10.86 -12.80 -7.16
C GLU A 117 -10.86 -12.22 -5.74
N PRO A 118 -9.86 -11.40 -5.41
CA PRO A 118 -9.63 -10.94 -4.04
C PRO A 118 -10.70 -9.92 -3.67
N ASN A 119 -11.81 -10.44 -3.14
CA ASN A 119 -12.79 -9.62 -2.48
C ASN A 119 -12.13 -8.97 -1.25
N LEU A 120 -12.39 -7.67 -0.99
CA LEU A 120 -11.95 -7.07 0.27
C LEU A 120 -12.73 -7.74 1.39
N ASP A 121 -12.09 -8.73 1.98
CA ASP A 121 -12.62 -9.47 3.11
C ASP A 121 -12.86 -8.47 4.25
N PRO A 122 -14.09 -8.35 4.78
CA PRO A 122 -14.37 -7.44 5.89
C PRO A 122 -13.48 -7.70 7.11
N SER A 123 -12.91 -8.91 7.24
CA SER A 123 -11.94 -9.25 8.29
C SER A 123 -10.58 -8.57 8.13
N SER A 124 -10.25 -8.06 6.93
CA SER A 124 -9.00 -7.32 6.69
C SER A 124 -9.02 -5.92 7.31
N LEU A 125 -10.19 -5.29 7.44
CA LEU A 125 -10.31 -3.91 7.91
C LEU A 125 -9.77 -3.73 9.35
N PRO A 126 -10.12 -4.59 10.33
CA PRO A 126 -9.48 -4.57 11.65
C PRO A 126 -7.95 -4.68 11.58
N LEU A 127 -7.41 -5.53 10.72
CA LEU A 127 -5.97 -5.74 10.58
C LEU A 127 -5.27 -4.51 10.01
N ILE A 128 -5.87 -3.85 9.01
CA ILE A 128 -5.34 -2.60 8.47
C ILE A 128 -5.34 -1.52 9.56
N LYS A 129 -6.39 -1.44 10.38
CA LYS A 129 -6.44 -0.49 11.50
C LYS A 129 -5.38 -0.78 12.55
N THR A 130 -5.15 -2.06 12.88
CA THR A 130 -4.07 -2.47 13.79
C THR A 130 -2.70 -2.09 13.22
N LEU A 131 -2.46 -2.32 11.93
CA LEU A 131 -1.21 -1.92 11.29
C LEU A 131 -1.01 -0.40 11.33
N LEU A 132 -2.05 0.36 11.00
CA LEU A 132 -2.03 1.82 11.04
C LEU A 132 -1.83 2.37 12.45
N SER A 133 -2.43 1.75 13.48
CA SER A 133 -2.23 2.18 14.87
C SER A 133 -0.83 1.86 15.38
N LEU A 134 -0.26 0.72 14.99
CA LEU A 134 1.13 0.37 15.30
C LEU A 134 2.13 1.33 14.66
N ALA A 135 1.87 1.78 13.43
CA ALA A 135 2.71 2.73 12.71
C ALA A 135 2.45 4.20 13.06
N ALA A 136 1.32 4.53 13.71
CA ALA A 136 0.91 5.92 13.90
C ALA A 136 1.95 6.84 14.58
N PRO A 137 2.68 6.41 15.63
CA PRO A 137 3.58 7.29 16.38
C PRO A 137 4.77 7.84 15.57
N ASP A 138 5.22 7.09 14.58
CA ASP A 138 6.50 7.26 13.87
C ASP A 138 6.34 7.36 12.35
N LEU A 139 5.12 7.20 11.84
CA LEU A 139 4.83 7.31 10.41
C LEU A 139 5.04 8.71 9.86
N HIS A 140 5.99 8.85 8.94
CA HIS A 140 6.30 10.09 8.24
C HIS A 140 5.64 10.19 6.87
N THR A 141 5.48 9.07 6.17
CA THR A 141 4.86 9.01 4.84
C THR A 141 3.84 7.90 4.78
N LEU A 142 2.61 8.24 4.41
CA LEU A 142 1.53 7.28 4.20
C LEU A 142 1.04 7.40 2.75
N VAL A 143 1.05 6.28 2.04
CA VAL A 143 0.43 6.15 0.72
C VAL A 143 -0.71 5.17 0.81
N LEU A 144 -1.92 5.65 0.52
CA LEU A 144 -3.12 4.83 0.44
C LEU A 144 -3.53 4.74 -1.02
N GLN A 145 -3.36 3.56 -1.58
CA GLN A 145 -3.85 3.23 -2.90
C GLN A 145 -5.09 2.37 -2.77
N HIS A 146 -6.19 2.88 -3.31
CA HIS A 146 -7.45 2.18 -3.36
C HIS A 146 -7.72 1.74 -4.80
N SER A 147 -8.17 0.50 -5.02
CA SER A 147 -8.71 0.15 -6.33
C SER A 147 -10.04 0.91 -6.56
N ALA A 148 -10.63 0.91 -7.75
CA ALA A 148 -11.92 1.60 -7.95
C ALA A 148 -13.07 0.84 -7.25
N THR A 149 -13.90 1.52 -6.45
CA THR A 149 -15.16 0.92 -5.94
C THR A 149 -16.18 0.80 -7.06
N GLN A 150 -17.08 -0.18 -6.95
CA GLN A 150 -18.32 -0.13 -7.71
C GLN A 150 -19.18 1.03 -7.21
N PRO A 151 -19.84 1.76 -8.12
CA PRO A 151 -20.89 2.68 -7.73
C PRO A 151 -22.01 1.90 -7.02
N GLY A 152 -22.50 2.43 -5.89
CA GLY A 152 -23.64 1.87 -5.15
C GLY A 152 -23.30 1.02 -3.92
N ARG A 153 -22.03 0.70 -3.65
CA ARG A 153 -21.66 0.07 -2.38
C ARG A 153 -21.52 1.13 -1.30
N THR A 154 -22.23 0.94 -0.19
CA THR A 154 -22.07 1.82 0.97
C THR A 154 -20.64 1.68 1.52
N PRO A 155 -19.95 2.79 1.83
CA PRO A 155 -18.66 2.73 2.48
C PRO A 155 -18.79 2.01 3.84
N PRO A 156 -17.72 1.38 4.34
CA PRO A 156 -17.74 0.80 5.68
C PRO A 156 -18.09 1.89 6.70
N ASN A 157 -18.97 1.56 7.65
CA ASN A 157 -19.45 2.49 8.69
C ASN A 157 -18.35 3.01 9.63
N SER A 158 -17.13 2.50 9.51
CA SER A 158 -16.03 2.83 10.40
C SER A 158 -14.87 3.44 9.62
N PRO A 159 -14.34 4.60 10.05
CA PRO A 159 -13.24 5.24 9.38
C PRO A 159 -11.99 4.40 9.44
N LEU A 160 -11.20 4.40 8.36
CA LEU A 160 -9.92 3.71 8.32
C LEU A 160 -8.91 4.36 9.27
N LEU A 161 -8.85 5.69 9.26
CA LEU A 161 -7.92 6.49 10.06
C LEU A 161 -8.65 7.00 11.30
N SER A 162 -8.43 6.33 12.44
CA SER A 162 -9.04 6.68 13.74
C SER A 162 -8.06 7.26 14.76
N HIS A 163 -6.75 7.12 14.53
CA HIS A 163 -5.68 7.53 15.44
C HIS A 163 -4.92 8.75 14.90
N PRO A 164 -4.41 9.64 15.77
CA PRO A 164 -3.57 10.75 15.34
C PRO A 164 -2.21 10.23 14.84
N PHE A 165 -1.69 10.86 13.79
CA PHE A 165 -0.37 10.59 13.25
C PHE A 165 0.52 11.82 13.49
N PRO A 166 1.15 11.94 14.67
CA PRO A 166 1.88 13.15 15.07
C PRO A 166 3.08 13.45 14.17
N CYS A 167 3.69 12.43 13.57
CA CYS A 167 4.90 12.56 12.76
C CYS A 167 4.64 12.58 11.24
N LEU A 168 3.37 12.45 10.81
CA LEU A 168 3.02 12.30 9.40
C LEU A 168 3.21 13.61 8.66
N ARG A 169 4.18 13.62 7.74
CA ARG A 169 4.54 14.78 6.93
C ARG A 169 3.98 14.70 5.51
N SER A 170 3.80 13.50 4.98
CA SER A 170 3.37 13.27 3.60
C SER A 170 2.25 12.25 3.53
N LEU A 171 1.11 12.65 2.97
CA LEU A 171 -0.03 11.77 2.73
C LEU A 171 -0.36 11.77 1.24
N THR A 172 -0.35 10.58 0.64
CA THR A 172 -0.68 10.38 -0.76
C THR A 172 -1.89 9.45 -0.86
N LEU A 173 -2.94 9.95 -1.50
CA LEU A 173 -4.19 9.25 -1.72
C LEU A 173 -4.34 8.98 -3.22
N LEU A 174 -4.32 7.71 -3.61
CA LEU A 174 -4.39 7.29 -5.00
C LEU A 174 -5.70 6.55 -5.27
N ARG A 175 -6.43 6.99 -6.29
CA ARG A 175 -7.61 6.34 -6.85
C ARG A 175 -8.74 6.12 -5.83
N LEU A 176 -8.86 7.03 -4.85
CA LEU A 176 -10.01 7.04 -3.94
C LEU A 176 -11.24 7.57 -4.66
N THR A 177 -12.31 6.79 -4.66
CA THR A 177 -13.63 7.17 -5.16
C THR A 177 -14.50 7.79 -4.06
N HIS A 178 -14.24 7.41 -2.81
CA HIS A 178 -14.92 7.93 -1.62
C HIS A 178 -13.86 8.36 -0.61
N HIS A 179 -13.89 9.59 -0.13
CA HIS A 179 -12.96 10.07 0.90
C HIS A 179 -13.53 9.88 2.31
N ASP A 180 -14.85 9.82 2.43
CA ASP A 180 -15.59 9.79 3.70
C ASP A 180 -15.36 8.53 4.53
N TRP A 181 -14.86 7.44 3.93
CA TRP A 181 -14.53 6.23 4.67
C TRP A 181 -13.09 6.22 5.19
N LEU A 182 -12.20 7.04 4.62
CA LEU A 182 -10.83 7.14 5.12
C LEU A 182 -10.80 7.96 6.39
N LEU A 183 -11.41 9.14 6.32
CA LEU A 183 -11.48 10.04 7.43
C LEU A 183 -12.82 9.89 8.09
N ALA A 184 -12.78 9.79 9.40
CA ALA A 184 -13.98 9.95 10.17
C ALA A 184 -14.61 11.30 9.77
N ALA A 185 -15.92 11.32 9.49
CA ALA A 185 -16.74 12.54 9.39
C ALA A 185 -16.52 13.61 10.51
N PRO A 186 -16.00 13.29 11.72
CA PRO A 186 -15.66 14.25 12.78
C PRO A 186 -14.72 15.39 12.44
N LEU A 187 -14.01 15.42 11.29
CA LEU A 187 -13.26 16.65 10.91
C LEU A 187 -14.18 17.88 10.84
N ARG A 188 -15.47 17.69 10.55
CA ARG A 188 -16.44 18.79 10.42
C ARG A 188 -17.15 19.18 11.72
N ALA A 189 -17.11 18.35 12.77
CA ALA A 189 -18.11 18.44 13.84
C ALA A 189 -17.59 18.78 15.25
N ALA A 190 -16.28 18.78 15.51
CA ALA A 190 -15.79 19.04 16.87
C ALA A 190 -14.48 19.85 16.89
N SER A 191 -14.60 21.13 17.25
CA SER A 191 -13.47 22.04 17.55
C SER A 191 -12.59 21.58 18.72
N THR A 192 -12.99 20.54 19.45
CA THR A 192 -12.31 20.06 20.66
C THR A 192 -11.36 18.90 20.42
N ARG A 193 -11.36 18.27 19.25
CA ARG A 193 -10.51 17.09 18.98
C ARG A 193 -9.13 17.50 18.47
N PRO A 194 -8.03 16.90 18.96
CA PRO A 194 -6.71 17.17 18.39
C PRO A 194 -6.68 16.84 16.89
N PRO A 195 -5.95 17.62 16.09
CA PRO A 195 -5.83 17.38 14.66
C PRO A 195 -5.27 15.98 14.39
N LEU A 196 -5.81 15.30 13.39
CA LEU A 196 -5.39 13.94 13.03
C LEU A 196 -3.96 13.92 12.46
N PHE A 197 -3.55 15.00 11.81
CA PHE A 197 -2.25 15.13 11.15
C PHE A 197 -1.57 16.49 11.49
N PRO A 198 -1.13 16.71 12.74
CA PRO A 198 -0.59 18.01 13.17
C PRO A 198 0.69 18.44 12.42
N ALA A 199 1.45 17.48 11.86
CA ALA A 199 2.71 17.74 11.17
C ALA A 199 2.62 17.61 9.63
N LEU A 200 1.41 17.53 9.06
CA LEU A 200 1.24 17.31 7.62
C LEU A 200 1.71 18.51 6.82
N THR A 201 2.66 18.28 5.91
CA THR A 201 3.23 19.33 5.03
C THR A 201 2.95 19.08 3.56
N ARG A 202 2.68 17.82 3.18
CA ARG A 202 2.41 17.40 1.80
C ARG A 202 1.16 16.53 1.77
N LEU A 203 0.18 16.96 0.98
CA LEU A 203 -1.03 16.20 0.68
C LEU A 203 -1.13 16.06 -0.83
N HIS A 204 -1.15 14.82 -1.32
CA HIS A 204 -1.32 14.51 -2.73
C HIS A 204 -2.58 13.67 -2.91
N ILE A 205 -3.51 14.14 -3.72
CA ILE A 205 -4.77 13.47 -3.98
C ILE A 205 -4.88 13.27 -5.49
N ASN A 206 -4.96 12.00 -5.90
CA ASN A 206 -5.22 11.61 -7.27
C ASN A 206 -6.56 10.88 -7.31
N THR A 207 -7.62 11.63 -7.65
CA THR A 207 -8.98 11.12 -7.82
C THR A 207 -9.29 10.94 -9.31
N PRO A 208 -10.02 9.89 -9.70
CA PRO A 208 -10.56 9.80 -11.05
C PRO A 208 -11.50 10.99 -11.31
N ALA A 209 -11.48 11.54 -12.52
CA ALA A 209 -12.17 12.79 -12.90
C ALA A 209 -13.69 12.79 -12.68
N GLU A 210 -14.29 11.60 -12.50
CA GLU A 210 -15.73 11.39 -12.32
C GLU A 210 -16.16 11.38 -10.84
N SER A 211 -15.22 11.57 -9.90
CA SER A 211 -15.48 11.44 -8.46
C SER A 211 -15.86 12.78 -7.84
N TYR A 212 -16.89 12.74 -6.98
CA TYR A 212 -17.44 13.75 -6.07
C TYR A 212 -16.57 14.98 -5.70
N SER A 213 -17.25 16.07 -5.35
CA SER A 213 -16.66 17.31 -4.85
C SER A 213 -15.79 17.04 -3.60
N PHE A 214 -14.48 17.03 -3.78
CA PHE A 214 -13.52 17.07 -2.68
C PHE A 214 -13.53 18.48 -2.06
N ASP A 215 -13.76 18.59 -0.76
CA ASP A 215 -13.64 19.84 -0.01
C ASP A 215 -12.26 19.94 0.65
N PRO A 216 -11.30 20.67 0.05
CA PRO A 216 -9.96 20.83 0.61
C PRO A 216 -9.97 21.55 1.96
N ALA A 217 -10.97 22.38 2.24
CA ALA A 217 -11.05 23.16 3.47
C ALA A 217 -11.27 22.26 4.70
N ALA A 218 -11.93 21.11 4.54
CA ALA A 218 -12.10 20.14 5.62
C ALA A 218 -10.77 19.46 6.03
N TRP A 219 -9.76 19.47 5.16
CA TRP A 219 -8.47 18.81 5.37
C TRP A 219 -7.34 19.75 5.76
N ALA A 220 -7.47 21.03 5.44
CA ALA A 220 -6.57 22.04 5.94
C ALA A 220 -6.80 22.16 7.45
N PRO A 221 -5.80 21.80 8.29
CA PRO A 221 -5.85 22.29 9.66
C PRO A 221 -5.84 23.82 9.61
N ASP A 222 -6.11 24.48 10.73
CA ASP A 222 -6.08 25.93 10.92
C ASP A 222 -4.64 26.50 10.78
N THR A 223 -3.92 26.04 9.76
CA THR A 223 -2.51 26.27 9.50
C THR A 223 -2.36 27.47 8.62
N SER A 224 -1.91 28.55 9.24
CA SER A 224 -1.19 29.66 8.60
C SER A 224 0.12 29.23 7.90
N SER A 225 0.46 27.94 7.86
CA SER A 225 1.60 27.39 7.13
C SER A 225 1.17 26.83 5.75
N ARG A 226 1.83 27.33 4.71
CA ARG A 226 1.49 27.14 3.29
C ARG A 226 1.45 25.66 2.89
N THR A 227 0.27 25.13 2.61
CA THR A 227 0.08 23.85 1.91
C THR A 227 0.35 24.07 0.41
N CYS A 228 1.38 23.44 -0.14
CA CYS A 228 1.56 23.35 -1.59
C CYS A 228 0.55 22.35 -2.17
N ALA A 229 -0.72 22.76 -2.27
CA ALA A 229 -1.64 22.10 -3.20
C ALA A 229 -1.12 22.41 -4.59
N SER A 230 -0.50 21.44 -5.28
CA SER A 230 -0.07 21.64 -6.67
C SER A 230 -1.29 21.47 -7.59
N PRO A 231 -1.80 22.53 -8.24
CA PRO A 231 -2.88 22.40 -9.21
C PRO A 231 -2.45 21.74 -10.53
N GLN A 232 -1.16 21.39 -10.69
CA GLN A 232 -0.63 20.86 -11.94
C GLN A 232 -1.13 19.46 -12.32
N CYS A 233 -1.86 18.76 -11.45
CA CYS A 233 -2.56 17.51 -11.81
C CYS A 233 -4.02 17.70 -12.27
N LEU A 234 -4.57 18.93 -12.24
CA LEU A 234 -5.97 19.21 -12.61
C LEU A 234 -6.17 19.70 -14.06
N ARG A 235 -5.11 19.79 -14.88
CA ARG A 235 -5.25 20.07 -16.31
C ARG A 235 -5.03 18.80 -17.13
N SER A 236 -6.09 18.01 -17.30
CA SER A 236 -6.22 17.19 -18.50
C SER A 236 -6.45 18.12 -19.70
N PRO A 237 -5.71 17.98 -20.81
CA PRO A 237 -5.98 18.79 -22.00
C PRO A 237 -7.31 18.33 -22.59
N ARG A 238 -8.34 19.19 -22.52
CA ARG A 238 -9.48 19.11 -23.45
C ARG A 238 -8.94 19.39 -24.85
N ALA A 239 -8.56 18.32 -25.56
CA ALA A 239 -8.35 18.37 -27.00
C ALA A 239 -9.72 18.35 -27.67
N SER A 240 -10.25 19.55 -27.96
CA SER A 240 -11.04 19.74 -29.17
C SER A 240 -10.06 19.71 -30.33
N CYS A 241 -10.11 18.68 -31.17
CA CYS A 241 -9.70 18.75 -32.56
C CYS A 241 -10.26 17.54 -33.33
N ALA A 242 -10.96 17.87 -34.42
CA ALA A 242 -11.34 16.96 -35.47
C ALA A 242 -10.11 16.39 -36.21
N SER A 243 -10.38 15.31 -36.96
CA SER A 243 -9.63 14.75 -38.10
C SER A 243 -8.21 14.19 -37.93
N SER A 244 -8.15 12.89 -38.22
CA SER A 244 -7.16 12.13 -39.03
C SER A 244 -5.70 11.96 -38.55
N GLY A 245 -5.34 10.68 -38.32
CA GLY A 245 -3.97 10.16 -38.51
C GLY A 245 -3.53 9.15 -37.44
N PRO A 246 -3.10 7.92 -37.79
CA PRO A 246 -2.62 6.95 -36.82
C PRO A 246 -1.14 7.21 -36.51
N ARG A 247 -0.82 7.48 -35.24
CA ARG A 247 0.55 7.41 -34.72
C ARG A 247 0.60 6.46 -33.54
N THR A 248 1.47 5.47 -33.69
CA THR A 248 1.90 4.49 -32.71
C THR A 248 2.58 5.20 -31.54
N GLY A 249 1.92 5.17 -30.37
CA GLY A 249 2.40 5.79 -29.13
C GLY A 249 2.71 4.75 -28.08
N SER A 250 4.01 4.58 -27.82
CA SER A 250 4.58 3.83 -26.70
C SER A 250 4.01 4.29 -25.36
N ALA A 251 3.27 3.41 -24.69
CA ALA A 251 2.79 3.63 -23.32
C ALA A 251 3.86 3.11 -22.34
N SER A 252 4.55 4.03 -21.66
CA SER A 252 5.41 3.70 -20.53
C SER A 252 4.52 3.28 -19.36
N ARG A 253 4.35 1.97 -19.23
CA ARG A 253 3.54 1.32 -18.21
C ARG A 253 4.42 1.16 -16.97
N TYR A 254 4.27 2.01 -15.95
CA TYR A 254 4.82 1.72 -14.63
C TYR A 254 4.01 0.58 -14.03
N HIS A 255 4.46 -0.64 -14.32
CA HIS A 255 3.90 -1.86 -13.78
C HIS A 255 4.59 -2.13 -12.44
N CYS A 256 4.04 -1.61 -11.35
CA CYS A 256 4.33 -2.18 -10.04
C CYS A 256 3.63 -3.55 -10.01
N GLN A 257 4.31 -4.60 -10.45
CA GLN A 257 3.85 -5.95 -10.20
C GLN A 257 3.76 -6.16 -8.68
N PRO A 258 2.60 -6.54 -8.13
CA PRO A 258 2.52 -6.97 -6.75
C PRO A 258 3.16 -8.36 -6.63
N GLN A 259 4.49 -8.42 -6.51
CA GLN A 259 5.14 -9.69 -6.22
C GLN A 259 4.83 -10.12 -4.78
N VAL A 260 4.45 -11.39 -4.69
CA VAL A 260 4.14 -12.12 -3.47
C VAL A 260 5.38 -12.04 -2.57
N MET A 261 5.25 -11.50 -1.35
CA MET A 261 6.22 -11.81 -0.30
C MET A 261 6.24 -13.34 -0.18
N ALA A 262 7.31 -13.96 -0.66
CA ALA A 262 7.55 -15.38 -0.44
C ALA A 262 7.63 -15.58 1.08
N THR A 263 6.58 -16.18 1.65
CA THR A 263 6.59 -16.68 3.02
C THR A 263 7.61 -17.81 3.06
N HIS A 264 8.86 -17.47 3.31
CA HIS A 264 9.89 -18.47 3.53
C HIS A 264 9.66 -19.11 4.90
N THR A 265 9.14 -20.34 4.88
CA THR A 265 9.25 -21.29 5.98
C THR A 265 10.74 -21.44 6.30
N ARG A 266 11.12 -21.07 7.52
CA ARG A 266 12.47 -21.25 8.05
C ARG A 266 12.87 -22.73 7.88
N PRO A 267 14.02 -23.07 7.29
CA PRO A 267 14.51 -24.45 7.33
C PRO A 267 14.71 -24.86 8.79
N PRO A 268 14.41 -26.12 9.17
CA PRO A 268 14.57 -26.58 10.54
C PRO A 268 16.02 -26.36 10.98
N SER A 269 16.16 -25.69 12.13
CA SER A 269 17.44 -25.42 12.78
C SER A 269 18.15 -26.75 13.06
N ALA A 270 19.15 -27.09 12.24
CA ALA A 270 20.02 -28.22 12.50
C ALA A 270 20.92 -27.91 13.70
N GLY A 271 20.98 -28.85 14.65
CA GLY A 271 22.11 -29.00 15.55
C GLY A 271 21.96 -28.39 16.94
N ALA A 272 21.41 -29.18 17.86
CA ALA A 272 21.80 -29.07 19.27
C ALA A 272 23.26 -29.52 19.42
N PRO A 273 24.10 -28.87 20.24
CA PRO A 273 25.47 -29.30 20.47
C PRO A 273 25.47 -30.64 21.22
N ARG A 274 26.03 -31.68 20.60
CA ARG A 274 26.41 -32.92 21.30
C ARG A 274 27.43 -32.56 22.36
N ARG A 275 27.04 -32.65 23.63
CA ARG A 275 27.99 -32.81 24.74
C ARG A 275 28.65 -34.17 24.54
N LEU A 276 29.96 -34.17 24.31
CA LEU A 276 30.78 -35.36 24.46
C LEU A 276 31.18 -35.50 25.94
N PRO A 277 31.22 -36.73 26.47
CA PRO A 277 31.73 -37.04 27.80
C PRO A 277 33.25 -36.89 27.89
#